data_AF-A0A497BJ89-F1
#
_entry.id   AF-A0A497BJ89-F1
#
_cell.length_a   1.000
_cell.length_b   1.000
_cell.length_c   1.000
_cell.angle_alpha   90.00
_cell.angle_beta   90.00
_cell.angle_gamma   90.00
#
_symmetry.space_group_name_H-M   'P 1'
#
loop_
_entity.id
_entity.type
_entity.pdbx_description
1 polymer ?
#
loop_
_entity_poly.entity_id
_entity_poly.type
_entity_poly.pdbx_seq_one_letter_code
_entity_poly.pdbx_strand_id
1 'polypeptide(L)'
;MNDLYSSAVPSLGGVIRQAIDNRLKHLNTCMPGIVISFDSTKQEVSVQPVVLREFVETKDNTTEEVTVVPLPVLEDVPIVVMQGGTFFITHPILPGDECIIMFQQRDMDLWYTTGLQNKANSFRQHDFSDAVALVGLNSIPRKITNYNSNHMEVRDFTGTTKLRITKAGTLHIDAITHIDIICPGTMSVDVPETLWTGNITQIGDYFETGTYTHLGDKIHTGNTTHIGTTTQTGAFNIVGSIGLTGPITAVAAAPGGFAVFDSKMYVSGDMFSDGDVIQTVGSVLATVAVNVGSIGLTFHTHTGVTSGPNNTGPPV
;
A
#
# COMPACT_ATOMS: atom_id res chain seq x y z
N MET A 1 -18.95 78.82 47.67
CA MET A 1 -20.26 78.47 47.07
C MET A 1 -19.95 77.50 45.93
N ASN A 2 -20.33 76.23 46.13
CA ASN A 2 -20.57 75.11 45.19
C ASN A 2 -19.66 74.99 43.95
N ASP A 3 -18.94 73.90 43.74
CA ASP A 3 -19.56 72.60 43.44
C ASP A 3 -18.86 71.38 44.06
N LEU A 4 -19.61 70.71 44.93
CA LEU A 4 -19.35 69.38 45.49
C LEU A 4 -20.02 68.28 44.64
N TYR A 5 -20.02 68.39 43.31
CA TYR A 5 -20.51 67.35 42.41
C TYR A 5 -19.42 66.97 41.40
N SER A 6 -18.45 66.17 41.86
CA SER A 6 -17.83 65.19 40.96
C SER A 6 -18.98 64.32 40.47
N SER A 7 -19.43 64.54 39.25
CA SER A 7 -20.54 63.80 38.64
C SER A 7 -20.12 62.34 38.49
N ALA A 8 -20.32 61.55 39.55
CA ALA A 8 -20.28 60.10 39.55
C ALA A 8 -21.47 59.49 38.77
N VAL A 9 -22.02 60.26 37.83
CA VAL A 9 -23.04 59.82 36.89
C VAL A 9 -22.31 59.62 35.56
N PRO A 10 -22.21 58.37 35.06
CA PRO A 10 -21.54 58.12 33.79
C PRO A 10 -22.20 58.96 32.70
N SER A 11 -21.38 59.68 31.91
CA SER A 11 -21.89 60.40 30.74
C SER A 11 -22.65 59.44 29.82
N LEU A 12 -23.62 59.93 29.03
CA LEU A 12 -24.31 59.10 28.04
C LEU A 12 -23.32 58.30 27.16
N GLY A 13 -22.21 58.93 26.76
CA GLY A 13 -21.14 58.26 26.03
C GLY A 13 -20.44 57.16 26.84
N GLY A 14 -20.25 57.35 28.16
CA GLY A 14 -19.74 56.34 29.07
C GLY A 14 -20.69 55.14 29.22
N VAL A 15 -22.00 55.41 29.36
CA VAL A 15 -23.03 54.36 29.45
C VAL A 15 -23.11 53.55 28.16
N ILE A 16 -23.07 54.21 26.99
CA ILE A 16 -23.07 53.53 25.69
C ILE A 16 -21.84 52.66 25.52
N ARG A 17 -20.64 53.15 25.89
CA ARG A 17 -19.41 52.34 25.84
C ARG A 17 -19.50 51.12 26.74
N GLN A 18 -19.95 51.30 27.99
CA GLN A 18 -20.14 50.19 28.92
C GLN A 18 -21.16 49.16 28.41
N ALA A 19 -22.25 49.62 27.78
CA ALA A 19 -23.23 48.72 27.16
C ALA A 19 -22.64 47.93 25.98
N ILE A 20 -21.81 48.57 25.13
CA ILE A 20 -21.11 47.91 24.02
C ILE A 20 -20.10 46.89 24.56
N ASP A 21 -19.29 47.28 25.54
CA ASP A 21 -18.28 46.39 26.14
C ASP A 21 -18.95 45.18 26.81
N ASN A 22 -20.07 45.39 27.51
CA ASN A 22 -20.87 44.31 28.05
C ASN A 22 -21.41 43.39 26.95
N ARG A 23 -21.90 43.94 25.82
CA ARG A 23 -22.36 43.08 24.71
C ARG A 23 -21.22 42.29 24.07
N LEU A 24 -20.03 42.88 23.95
CA LEU A 24 -18.85 42.20 23.42
C LEU A 24 -18.37 41.05 24.33
N LYS A 25 -18.49 41.19 25.65
CA LYS A 25 -18.20 40.10 26.62
C LYS A 25 -19.12 38.87 26.46
N HIS A 26 -20.28 39.02 25.82
CA HIS A 26 -21.21 37.92 25.53
C HIS A 26 -21.13 37.42 24.09
N LEU A 27 -20.26 37.99 23.26
CA LEU A 27 -20.13 37.62 21.85
C LEU A 27 -19.11 36.49 21.68
N ASN A 28 -19.60 35.26 21.47
CA ASN A 28 -18.72 34.14 21.17
C ASN A 28 -18.43 34.06 19.66
N THR A 29 -17.14 34.00 19.30
CA THR A 29 -16.70 33.94 17.89
C THR A 29 -15.98 32.63 17.62
N CYS A 30 -14.82 32.44 18.25
CA CYS A 30 -14.14 31.16 18.29
C CYS A 30 -13.30 31.03 19.57
N MET A 31 -13.03 29.79 19.98
CA MET A 31 -12.15 29.51 21.12
C MET A 31 -11.50 28.12 20.99
N PRO A 32 -10.28 27.94 21.53
CA PRO A 32 -9.64 26.63 21.55
C PRO A 32 -10.38 25.67 22.50
N GLY A 33 -10.46 24.41 22.10
CA GLY A 33 -11.08 23.34 22.87
C GLY A 33 -10.23 22.07 22.87
N ILE A 34 -10.46 21.22 23.87
CA ILE A 34 -9.92 19.87 23.95
C ILE A 34 -11.08 18.88 23.81
N VAL A 35 -10.95 17.93 22.88
CA VAL A 35 -11.92 16.87 22.63
C VAL A 35 -11.96 15.92 23.83
N ILE A 36 -13.15 15.62 24.33
CA ILE A 36 -13.39 14.62 25.38
C ILE A 36 -13.78 13.28 24.76
N SER A 37 -14.64 13.31 23.74
CA SER A 37 -15.14 12.13 23.02
C SER A 37 -15.55 12.46 21.59
N PHE A 38 -15.62 11.44 20.74
CA PHE A 38 -16.02 11.53 19.34
C PHE A 38 -17.01 10.41 19.00
N ASP A 39 -18.17 10.77 18.43
CA ASP A 39 -19.14 9.85 17.83
C ASP A 39 -18.92 9.82 16.31
N SER A 40 -18.37 8.70 15.81
CA SER A 40 -18.09 8.53 14.38
C SER A 40 -19.33 8.36 13.51
N THR A 41 -20.47 7.99 14.09
CA THR A 41 -21.73 7.78 13.35
C THR A 41 -22.41 9.11 13.09
N LYS A 42 -22.46 9.97 14.10
CA LYS A 42 -23.05 11.31 14.00
C LYS A 42 -22.08 12.37 13.50
N GLN A 43 -20.77 12.10 13.57
CA GLN A 43 -19.70 13.07 13.27
C GLN A 43 -19.72 14.27 14.24
N GLU A 44 -19.88 13.96 15.53
CA GLU A 44 -20.00 14.93 16.63
C GLU A 44 -18.92 14.70 17.67
N VAL A 45 -18.46 15.78 18.30
CA VAL A 45 -17.50 15.77 19.41
C VAL A 45 -18.07 16.44 20.64
N SER A 46 -17.71 15.89 21.80
CA SER A 46 -17.84 16.58 23.08
C SER A 46 -16.55 17.34 23.32
N VAL A 47 -16.61 18.65 23.53
CA VAL A 47 -15.40 19.50 23.63
C VAL A 47 -15.45 20.35 24.89
N GLN A 48 -14.34 20.34 25.64
CA GLN A 48 -14.12 21.26 26.75
C GLN A 48 -13.42 22.52 26.24
N PRO A 49 -14.06 23.71 26.29
CA PRO A 49 -13.34 24.96 26.05
C PRO A 49 -12.23 25.17 27.08
N VAL A 50 -11.05 25.61 26.62
CA VAL A 50 -9.87 25.77 27.49
C VAL A 50 -9.83 27.14 28.17
N VAL A 51 -10.45 28.16 27.56
CA VAL A 51 -10.46 29.52 28.11
C VAL A 51 -11.52 29.62 29.21
N LEU A 52 -11.06 29.97 30.41
CA LEU A 52 -11.95 30.22 31.56
C LEU A 52 -12.64 31.58 31.42
N ARG A 53 -13.87 31.67 31.92
CA ARG A 53 -14.64 32.92 31.91
C ARG A 53 -14.44 33.66 33.23
N GLU A 54 -14.17 34.96 33.13
CA GLU A 54 -14.08 35.86 34.28
C GLU A 54 -15.41 36.58 34.50
N PHE A 55 -15.93 36.51 35.72
CA PHE A 55 -17.07 37.29 36.18
C PHE A 55 -16.57 38.34 37.18
N VAL A 56 -16.86 39.60 36.89
CA VAL A 56 -16.60 40.70 37.83
C VAL A 56 -17.88 40.97 38.59
N GLU A 57 -17.94 40.55 39.84
CA GLU A 57 -19.01 40.96 40.75
C GLU A 57 -18.54 42.14 41.59
N THR A 58 -19.32 43.22 41.60
CA THR A 58 -19.06 44.36 42.47
C THR A 58 -19.76 44.10 43.81
N LYS A 59 -18.98 43.77 44.84
CA LYS A 59 -19.49 43.77 46.22
C LYS A 59 -19.43 45.19 46.79
N ASP A 60 -20.55 45.61 47.38
CA ASP A 60 -20.66 46.84 48.17
C ASP A 60 -20.17 48.13 47.48
N ASN A 61 -20.38 48.27 46.16
CA ASN A 61 -20.03 49.45 45.34
C ASN A 61 -18.57 49.95 45.49
N THR A 62 -17.66 49.12 46.01
CA THR A 62 -16.30 49.54 46.38
C THR A 62 -15.23 48.49 46.09
N THR A 63 -15.58 47.21 45.98
CA THR A 63 -14.61 46.14 45.74
C THR A 63 -15.06 45.24 44.58
N GLU A 64 -14.23 45.13 43.54
CA GLU A 64 -14.44 44.21 42.42
C GLU A 64 -13.83 42.84 42.78
N GLU A 65 -14.66 41.81 42.85
CA GLU A 65 -14.23 40.43 43.05
C GLU A 65 -14.32 39.70 41.70
N VAL A 66 -13.18 39.20 41.21
CA VAL A 66 -13.10 38.47 39.94
C VAL A 66 -13.20 36.98 40.24
N THR A 67 -14.30 36.35 39.83
CA THR A 67 -14.46 34.89 39.90
C THR A 67 -14.19 34.27 38.54
N VAL A 68 -13.36 33.23 38.51
CA VAL A 68 -12.95 32.52 37.29
C VAL A 68 -13.63 31.16 37.27
N VAL A 69 -14.45 30.90 36.26
CA VAL A 69 -15.23 29.65 36.16
C VAL A 69 -14.96 28.97 34.82
N PRO A 70 -14.77 27.64 34.78
CA PRO A 70 -14.67 26.91 33.51
C PRO A 70 -16.00 26.95 32.75
N LEU A 71 -15.91 27.05 31.43
CA LEU A 71 -17.07 26.88 30.56
C LEU A 71 -17.55 25.43 30.62
N PRO A 72 -18.86 25.18 30.47
CA PRO A 72 -19.38 23.83 30.38
C PRO A 72 -18.83 23.11 29.15
N VAL A 73 -18.83 21.78 29.21
CA VAL A 73 -18.58 20.94 28.03
C VAL A 73 -19.65 21.23 26.99
N LEU A 74 -19.22 21.42 25.74
CA LEU A 74 -20.11 21.52 24.60
C LEU A 74 -20.31 20.11 24.06
N GLU A 75 -21.54 19.62 24.16
CA GLU A 75 -21.95 18.30 23.66
C GLU A 75 -22.50 18.41 22.23
N ASP A 76 -22.50 17.29 21.51
CA ASP A 76 -23.07 17.15 20.16
C ASP A 76 -22.56 18.22 19.16
N VAL A 77 -21.28 18.62 19.26
CA VAL A 77 -20.70 19.64 18.38
C VAL A 77 -20.25 19.01 17.06
N PRO A 78 -20.81 19.38 15.90
CA PRO A 78 -20.41 18.82 14.62
C PRO A 78 -18.97 19.16 14.24
N ILE A 79 -18.28 18.23 13.59
CA ILE A 79 -16.91 18.43 13.11
C ILE A 79 -16.85 18.94 11.66
N VAL A 80 -15.81 19.70 11.34
CA VAL A 80 -15.43 19.99 9.95
C VAL A 80 -14.56 18.86 9.41
N VAL A 81 -15.03 18.19 8.36
CA VAL A 81 -14.24 17.23 7.58
C VAL A 81 -13.76 17.90 6.30
N MET A 82 -12.49 17.74 5.95
CA MET A 82 -11.96 18.22 4.67
C MET A 82 -12.61 17.43 3.53
N GLN A 83 -13.44 18.08 2.73
CA GLN A 83 -14.24 17.44 1.68
C GLN A 83 -14.39 18.31 0.44
N GLY A 84 -14.71 17.66 -0.68
CA GLY A 84 -15.08 18.31 -1.94
C GLY A 84 -15.85 17.36 -2.85
N GLY A 85 -17.07 17.75 -3.24
CA GLY A 85 -17.96 16.85 -3.98
C GLY A 85 -18.24 15.57 -3.21
N THR A 86 -17.80 14.43 -3.74
CA THR A 86 -17.97 13.08 -3.14
C THR A 86 -16.70 12.55 -2.47
N PHE A 87 -15.67 13.37 -2.28
CA PHE A 87 -14.38 12.96 -1.72
C PHE A 87 -14.14 13.60 -0.35
N PHE A 88 -13.53 12.84 0.55
CA PHE A 88 -13.33 13.21 1.95
C PHE A 88 -11.91 12.82 2.40
N ILE A 89 -11.33 13.60 3.31
CA ILE A 89 -10.13 13.24 4.08
C ILE A 89 -10.55 13.13 5.54
N THR A 90 -10.62 11.90 6.04
CA THR A 90 -11.01 11.59 7.42
C THR A 90 -9.79 11.39 8.30
N HIS A 91 -9.91 11.75 9.58
CA HIS A 91 -8.86 11.56 10.58
C HIS A 91 -9.47 10.83 11.78
N PRO A 92 -8.73 9.91 12.43
CA PRO A 92 -9.19 9.29 13.66
C PRO A 92 -9.06 10.29 14.81
N ILE A 93 -10.16 10.95 15.19
CA ILE A 93 -10.20 11.89 16.32
C ILE A 93 -10.22 11.10 17.62
N LEU A 94 -9.33 11.46 18.56
CA LEU A 94 -9.21 10.81 19.86
C LEU A 94 -9.43 11.81 21.01
N PRO A 95 -9.82 11.31 22.20
CA PRO A 95 -9.82 12.12 23.42
C PRO A 95 -8.46 12.80 23.65
N GLY A 96 -8.52 14.08 23.99
CA GLY A 96 -7.37 14.94 24.18
C GLY A 96 -6.96 15.72 22.92
N ASP A 97 -7.42 15.38 21.72
CA ASP A 97 -7.09 16.17 20.53
C ASP A 97 -7.59 17.61 20.65
N GLU A 98 -6.84 18.54 20.06
CA GLU A 98 -7.11 19.96 20.16
C GLU A 98 -7.83 20.48 18.91
N CYS A 99 -8.80 21.36 19.14
CA CYS A 99 -9.63 21.91 18.08
C CYS A 99 -9.87 23.41 18.28
N ILE A 100 -10.29 24.07 17.21
CA ILE A 100 -10.90 25.39 17.27
C ILE A 100 -12.42 25.23 17.20
N ILE A 101 -13.11 25.74 18.21
CA ILE A 101 -14.56 25.81 18.26
C ILE A 101 -14.96 27.12 17.59
N MET A 102 -15.86 27.07 16.61
CA MET A 102 -16.37 28.21 15.86
C MET A 102 -17.87 28.36 16.09
N PHE A 103 -18.26 29.48 16.67
CA PHE A 103 -19.66 29.75 16.97
C PHE A 103 -20.34 30.41 15.78
N GLN A 104 -21.55 29.96 15.48
CA GLN A 104 -22.34 30.43 14.36
C GLN A 104 -23.01 31.77 14.69
N GLN A 105 -23.19 32.59 13.66
CA GLN A 105 -23.86 33.88 13.80
C GLN A 105 -25.33 33.73 14.26
N ARG A 106 -25.97 32.61 13.91
CA ARG A 106 -27.37 32.30 14.19
C ARG A 106 -27.53 30.81 14.48
N ASP A 107 -28.68 30.49 15.05
CA ASP A 107 -29.15 29.12 15.25
C ASP A 107 -29.02 28.27 13.98
N MET A 108 -28.35 27.12 14.13
CA MET A 108 -28.04 26.19 13.04
C MET A 108 -28.82 24.86 13.13
N ASP A 109 -29.59 24.63 14.19
CA ASP A 109 -30.22 23.34 14.52
C ASP A 109 -31.08 22.78 13.37
N LEU A 110 -31.87 23.65 12.73
CA LEU A 110 -32.72 23.26 11.60
C LEU A 110 -31.92 22.86 10.36
N TRP A 111 -30.84 23.58 10.05
CA TRP A 111 -29.96 23.18 8.95
C TRP A 111 -29.24 21.89 9.28
N TYR A 112 -28.76 21.74 10.52
CA TYR A 112 -28.02 20.56 10.94
C TYR A 112 -28.86 19.28 10.83
N THR A 113 -30.16 19.37 11.14
CA THR A 113 -31.09 18.25 11.07
C THR A 113 -31.68 18.00 9.68
N THR A 114 -31.90 19.05 8.86
CA THR A 114 -32.61 18.91 7.57
C THR A 114 -31.72 19.03 6.34
N GLY A 115 -30.55 19.67 6.46
CA GLY A 115 -29.69 20.05 5.34
C GLY A 115 -30.27 21.11 4.40
N LEU A 116 -31.43 21.70 4.72
CA LEU A 116 -32.16 22.63 3.86
C LEU A 116 -32.00 24.09 4.29
N GLN A 117 -32.39 24.99 3.38
CA GLN A 117 -32.54 26.40 3.71
C GLN A 117 -33.74 26.59 4.65
N ASN A 118 -33.47 27.05 5.86
CA ASN A 118 -34.49 27.28 6.88
C ASN A 118 -34.34 28.67 7.51
N LYS A 119 -35.43 29.20 8.04
CA LYS A 119 -35.36 30.30 8.99
C LYS A 119 -34.81 29.76 10.31
N ALA A 120 -33.94 30.53 10.96
CA ALA A 120 -33.44 30.22 12.30
C ALA A 120 -34.61 29.90 13.26
N ASN A 121 -34.50 28.78 13.99
CA ASN A 121 -35.52 28.31 14.92
C ASN A 121 -35.61 29.22 16.15
N SER A 122 -34.46 29.72 16.58
CA SER A 122 -34.32 30.67 17.69
C SER A 122 -33.72 32.00 17.26
N PHE A 123 -33.85 33.01 18.13
CA PHE A 123 -33.18 34.30 18.01
C PHE A 123 -31.76 34.31 18.59
N ARG A 124 -31.25 33.13 19.01
CA ARG A 124 -29.86 32.94 19.46
C ARG A 124 -28.88 33.48 18.40
N GLN A 125 -27.83 34.11 18.91
CA GLN A 125 -26.74 34.69 18.13
C GLN A 125 -25.46 34.45 18.90
N HIS A 126 -24.44 33.85 18.27
CA HIS A 126 -23.14 33.63 18.91
C HIS A 126 -23.25 32.85 20.23
N ASP A 127 -24.17 31.88 20.27
CA ASP A 127 -24.45 31.08 21.46
C ASP A 127 -23.54 29.86 21.52
N PHE A 128 -23.31 29.32 22.72
CA PHE A 128 -22.47 28.15 22.92
C PHE A 128 -23.05 26.87 22.32
N SER A 129 -24.38 26.78 22.19
CA SER A 129 -25.05 25.64 21.56
C SER A 129 -24.84 25.58 20.04
N ASP A 130 -24.57 26.72 19.39
CA ASP A 130 -24.46 26.83 17.95
C ASP A 130 -22.98 26.82 17.54
N ALA A 131 -22.32 25.68 17.72
CA ALA A 131 -20.88 25.54 17.51
C ALA A 131 -20.54 24.49 16.44
N VAL A 132 -19.36 24.66 15.81
CA VAL A 132 -18.73 23.68 14.93
C VAL A 132 -17.27 23.55 15.34
N ALA A 133 -16.72 22.33 15.36
CA ALA A 133 -15.34 22.06 15.73
C ALA A 133 -14.47 21.76 14.49
N LEU A 134 -13.34 22.46 14.35
CA LEU A 134 -12.28 22.08 13.41
C LEU A 134 -11.08 21.53 14.20
N VAL A 135 -10.87 20.22 14.09
CA VAL A 135 -9.80 19.50 14.80
C VAL A 135 -8.46 19.68 14.06
N GLY A 136 -7.36 19.82 14.82
CA GLY A 136 -6.00 19.92 14.28
C GLY A 136 -5.28 21.22 14.61
N LEU A 137 -5.90 22.14 15.35
CA LEU A 137 -5.22 23.31 15.90
C LEU A 137 -4.40 22.90 17.13
N ASN A 138 -3.16 22.49 16.91
CA ASN A 138 -2.28 22.04 17.98
C ASN A 138 -1.61 23.20 18.73
N SER A 139 -1.60 23.13 20.04
CA SER A 139 -0.85 23.95 20.97
C SER A 139 0.65 23.68 20.86
N ILE A 140 1.48 24.57 21.42
CA ILE A 140 2.95 24.39 21.40
C ILE A 140 3.38 23.06 22.05
N PRO A 141 2.80 22.61 23.18
CA PRO A 141 3.08 21.29 23.74
C PRO A 141 2.75 20.10 22.82
N ARG A 142 1.68 20.18 22.00
CA ARG A 142 1.25 19.11 21.08
C ARG A 142 1.65 19.34 19.62
N LYS A 143 2.53 20.31 19.35
CA LYS A 143 2.98 20.62 18.00
C LYS A 143 3.51 19.36 17.30
N ILE A 144 3.27 19.27 16.00
CA ILE A 144 3.79 18.19 15.17
C ILE A 144 5.33 18.20 15.27
N THR A 145 5.90 17.06 15.63
CA THR A 145 7.36 16.89 15.68
C THR A 145 7.89 16.45 14.32
N ASN A 146 9.15 16.83 14.01
CA ASN A 146 9.77 16.54 12.71
C ASN A 146 8.93 17.05 11.52
N TYR A 147 8.43 18.28 11.62
CA TYR A 147 7.65 18.91 10.55
C TYR A 147 8.50 19.10 9.30
N ASN A 148 8.01 18.62 8.16
CA ASN A 148 8.71 18.73 6.89
C ASN A 148 8.42 20.08 6.21
N SER A 149 9.42 20.95 6.12
CA SER A 149 9.30 22.26 5.46
C SER A 149 9.53 22.23 3.94
N ASN A 150 9.90 21.07 3.40
CA ASN A 150 10.28 20.93 1.99
C ASN A 150 9.32 20.10 1.16
N HIS A 151 8.58 19.17 1.75
CA HIS A 151 7.74 18.22 1.04
C HIS A 151 6.37 18.13 1.69
N MET A 152 5.35 17.81 0.88
CA MET A 152 4.03 17.52 1.40
C MET A 152 4.03 16.11 2.00
N GLU A 153 3.46 15.96 3.19
CA GLU A 153 3.31 14.67 3.86
C GLU A 153 1.87 14.50 4.37
N VAL A 154 1.28 13.33 4.11
CA VAL A 154 0.16 12.79 4.89
C VAL A 154 0.75 11.67 5.74
N ARG A 155 0.73 11.82 7.06
CA ARG A 155 1.53 10.98 7.97
C ARG A 155 0.90 10.80 9.33
N ASP A 156 1.37 9.79 10.03
CA ASP A 156 1.14 9.65 11.45
C ASP A 156 1.94 10.69 12.26
N PHE A 157 1.60 10.82 13.55
CA PHE A 157 2.24 11.79 14.44
C PHE A 157 3.77 11.59 14.53
N THR A 158 4.24 10.33 14.52
CA THR A 158 5.67 10.01 14.61
C THR A 158 6.41 10.20 13.28
N GLY A 159 5.70 10.12 12.15
CA GLY A 159 6.26 10.23 10.80
C GLY A 159 6.92 8.97 10.28
N THR A 160 6.55 7.82 10.86
CA THR A 160 7.04 6.50 10.47
C THR A 160 6.20 5.90 9.35
N THR A 161 4.89 6.18 9.32
CA THR A 161 3.99 5.81 8.23
C THR A 161 3.54 7.07 7.51
N LYS A 162 3.83 7.19 6.21
CA LYS A 162 3.54 8.40 5.44
C LYS A 162 3.44 8.20 3.94
N LEU A 163 2.61 9.03 3.33
CA LEU A 163 2.61 9.35 1.92
C LEU A 163 3.28 10.72 1.74
N ARG A 164 4.33 10.78 0.90
CA ARG A 164 5.12 12.00 0.71
C ARG A 164 5.28 12.32 -0.77
N ILE A 165 4.98 13.56 -1.13
CA ILE A 165 5.26 14.11 -2.47
C ILE A 165 6.40 15.11 -2.35
N THR A 166 7.51 14.83 -3.05
CA THR A 166 8.69 15.69 -3.01
C THR A 166 8.63 16.81 -4.04
N LYS A 167 9.37 17.90 -3.79
CA LYS A 167 9.55 19.00 -4.76
C LYS A 167 10.20 18.53 -6.07
N ALA A 168 10.94 17.43 -6.03
CA ALA A 168 11.56 16.81 -7.19
C ALA A 168 10.56 15.96 -8.02
N GLY A 169 9.29 15.85 -7.58
CA GLY A 169 8.26 15.10 -8.29
C GLY A 169 8.22 13.60 -7.95
N THR A 170 8.90 13.16 -6.89
CA THR A 170 8.83 11.76 -6.43
C THR A 170 7.70 11.53 -5.44
N LEU A 171 7.06 10.37 -5.53
CA LEU A 171 6.09 9.87 -4.55
C LEU A 171 6.75 8.79 -3.70
N HIS A 172 6.73 8.95 -2.38
CA HIS A 172 7.18 7.95 -1.43
C HIS A 172 6.00 7.44 -0.60
N ILE A 173 5.96 6.13 -0.39
CA ILE A 173 5.01 5.44 0.49
C ILE A 173 5.85 4.65 1.50
N ASP A 174 5.95 5.16 2.72
CA ASP A 174 6.65 4.51 3.81
C ASP A 174 5.60 3.87 4.74
N ALA A 175 5.69 2.56 4.98
CA ALA A 175 4.83 1.81 5.89
C ALA A 175 5.66 0.88 6.77
N ILE A 176 5.21 0.65 8.01
CA ILE A 176 5.98 -0.12 9.01
C ILE A 176 5.73 -1.63 8.88
N THR A 177 4.53 -2.05 8.49
CA THR A 177 4.12 -3.46 8.53
C THR A 177 3.90 -4.05 7.15
N HIS A 178 3.00 -3.47 6.36
CA HIS A 178 2.64 -3.92 5.02
C HIS A 178 2.01 -2.78 4.21
N ILE A 179 1.96 -2.95 2.89
CA ILE A 179 1.24 -2.10 1.94
C ILE A 179 0.34 -3.03 1.12
N ASP A 180 -0.97 -2.80 1.15
CA ASP A 180 -1.93 -3.53 0.33
C ASP A 180 -2.38 -2.69 -0.86
N ILE A 181 -2.42 -3.30 -2.05
CA ILE A 181 -3.01 -2.72 -3.26
C ILE A 181 -4.13 -3.64 -3.71
N ILE A 182 -5.37 -3.31 -3.31
CA ILE A 182 -6.57 -4.12 -3.59
C ILE A 182 -7.38 -3.43 -4.68
N CYS A 183 -7.38 -4.01 -5.88
CA CYS A 183 -8.14 -3.51 -7.03
C CYS A 183 -8.97 -4.65 -7.65
N PRO A 184 -10.31 -4.60 -7.60
CA PRO A 184 -11.16 -5.62 -8.25
C PRO A 184 -11.02 -5.67 -9.78
N GLY A 185 -10.52 -4.60 -10.38
CA GLY A 185 -10.26 -4.51 -11.82
C GLY A 185 -8.83 -4.92 -12.14
N THR A 186 -8.05 -3.97 -12.65
CA THR A 186 -6.65 -4.19 -13.04
C THR A 186 -5.75 -3.15 -12.39
N MET A 187 -4.49 -3.55 -12.17
CA MET A 187 -3.39 -2.64 -11.84
C MET A 187 -2.51 -2.51 -13.08
N SER A 188 -2.18 -1.28 -13.48
CA SER A 188 -1.28 -1.00 -14.60
C SER A 188 -0.02 -0.31 -14.07
N VAL A 189 1.15 -0.78 -14.55
CA VAL A 189 2.47 -0.25 -14.20
C VAL A 189 3.19 0.07 -15.49
N ASP A 190 3.27 1.37 -15.84
CA ASP A 190 3.93 1.88 -17.05
C ASP A 190 5.19 2.65 -16.65
N VAL A 191 6.30 1.92 -16.48
CA VAL A 191 7.62 2.46 -16.15
C VAL A 191 8.71 1.70 -16.91
N PRO A 192 9.86 2.32 -17.22
CA PRO A 192 10.95 1.65 -17.91
C PRO A 192 11.57 0.48 -17.13
N GLU A 193 11.53 0.54 -15.79
CA GLU A 193 12.17 -0.46 -14.92
C GLU A 193 11.42 -0.57 -13.59
N THR A 194 11.30 -1.81 -13.08
CA THR A 194 10.84 -2.11 -11.72
C THR A 194 11.92 -2.86 -10.97
N LEU A 195 12.25 -2.43 -9.74
CA LEU A 195 13.22 -3.09 -8.87
C LEU A 195 12.51 -3.81 -7.72
N TRP A 196 12.83 -5.09 -7.53
CA TRP A 196 12.35 -5.90 -6.42
C TRP A 196 13.54 -6.43 -5.61
N THR A 197 13.67 -5.99 -4.36
CA THR A 197 14.80 -6.33 -3.48
C THR A 197 14.51 -7.51 -2.53
N GLY A 198 13.37 -8.16 -2.70
CA GLY A 198 12.92 -9.27 -1.86
C GLY A 198 12.23 -10.35 -2.69
N ASN A 199 11.65 -11.33 -1.99
CA ASN A 199 10.95 -12.43 -2.64
C ASN A 199 9.67 -11.94 -3.34
N ILE A 200 9.38 -12.51 -4.50
CA ILE A 200 8.12 -12.31 -5.22
C ILE A 200 7.35 -13.62 -5.16
N THR A 201 6.12 -13.55 -4.65
CA THR A 201 5.16 -14.66 -4.70
C THR A 201 4.04 -14.28 -5.67
N GLN A 202 3.86 -15.08 -6.71
CA GLN A 202 2.76 -14.94 -7.65
C GLN A 202 1.79 -16.11 -7.49
N ILE A 203 0.51 -15.80 -7.43
CA ILE A 203 -0.58 -16.78 -7.39
C ILE A 203 -1.44 -16.57 -8.64
N GLY A 204 -1.72 -17.66 -9.35
CA GLY A 204 -2.40 -17.61 -10.65
C GLY A 204 -1.41 -17.55 -11.82
N ASP A 205 -1.93 -17.19 -12.98
CA ASP A 205 -1.19 -17.27 -14.24
C ASP A 205 -0.21 -16.09 -14.42
N TYR A 206 0.95 -16.37 -15.01
CA TYR A 206 1.90 -15.37 -15.49
C TYR A 206 1.86 -15.34 -17.02
N PHE A 207 1.65 -14.15 -17.59
CA PHE A 207 1.69 -13.95 -19.03
C PHE A 207 2.72 -12.88 -19.36
N GLU A 208 3.69 -13.24 -20.19
CA GLU A 208 4.73 -12.35 -20.68
C GLU A 208 4.65 -12.26 -22.20
N THR A 209 4.79 -11.04 -22.72
CA THR A 209 4.91 -10.80 -24.16
C THR A 209 6.23 -10.11 -24.43
N GLY A 210 6.89 -10.48 -25.53
CA GLY A 210 8.21 -9.98 -25.86
C GLY A 210 9.33 -10.90 -25.36
N THR A 211 10.43 -10.31 -24.93
CA THR A 211 11.67 -11.03 -24.61
C THR A 211 11.96 -11.00 -23.12
N TYR A 212 11.98 -12.18 -22.51
CA TYR A 212 12.55 -12.39 -21.19
C TYR A 212 14.08 -12.48 -21.28
N THR A 213 14.81 -11.65 -20.52
CA THR A 213 16.26 -11.75 -20.39
C THR A 213 16.64 -11.86 -18.92
N HIS A 214 17.39 -12.91 -18.57
CA HIS A 214 18.00 -13.06 -17.25
C HIS A 214 19.51 -12.86 -17.37
N LEU A 215 20.06 -11.88 -16.65
CA LEU A 215 21.49 -11.62 -16.61
C LEU A 215 22.08 -12.22 -15.33
N GLY A 216 23.11 -13.06 -15.48
CA GLY A 216 23.75 -13.78 -14.38
C GLY A 216 23.18 -15.17 -14.15
N ASP A 217 23.45 -15.74 -12.98
CA ASP A 217 23.05 -17.10 -12.65
C ASP A 217 21.58 -17.15 -12.20
N LYS A 218 20.83 -18.14 -12.69
CA LYS A 218 19.52 -18.49 -12.14
C LYS A 218 19.69 -19.75 -11.30
N ILE A 219 19.64 -19.61 -9.98
CA ILE A 219 19.70 -20.73 -9.04
C ILE A 219 18.28 -21.08 -8.63
N HIS A 220 17.86 -22.31 -8.90
CA HIS A 220 16.60 -22.87 -8.41
C HIS A 220 16.89 -23.94 -7.36
N THR A 221 16.39 -23.77 -6.14
CA THR A 221 16.48 -24.77 -5.07
C THR A 221 15.14 -25.47 -4.88
N GLY A 222 15.15 -26.79 -4.73
CA GLY A 222 13.94 -27.61 -4.61
C GLY A 222 13.44 -28.09 -5.98
N ASN A 223 12.19 -28.54 -6.02
CA ASN A 223 11.61 -29.14 -7.23
C ASN A 223 10.94 -28.07 -8.10
N THR A 224 11.02 -28.24 -9.42
CA THR A 224 10.07 -27.60 -10.34
C THR A 224 9.07 -28.67 -10.74
N THR A 225 7.79 -28.47 -10.43
CA THR A 225 6.71 -29.38 -10.83
C THR A 225 5.89 -28.68 -11.91
N HIS A 226 5.98 -29.15 -13.15
CA HIS A 226 5.11 -28.73 -14.22
C HIS A 226 4.03 -29.80 -14.41
N ILE A 227 2.76 -29.44 -14.25
CA ILE A 227 1.62 -30.31 -14.55
C ILE A 227 0.99 -29.79 -15.84
N GLY A 228 1.04 -30.58 -16.90
CA GLY A 228 0.55 -30.19 -18.22
C GLY A 228 1.61 -30.33 -19.30
N THR A 229 1.51 -29.49 -20.33
CA THR A 229 2.40 -29.52 -21.50
C THR A 229 3.25 -28.26 -21.55
N THR A 230 4.56 -28.43 -21.75
CA THR A 230 5.45 -27.34 -22.15
C THR A 230 5.59 -27.38 -23.66
N THR A 231 5.21 -26.31 -24.35
CA THR A 231 5.38 -26.18 -25.81
C THR A 231 6.42 -25.11 -26.10
N GLN A 232 7.56 -25.50 -26.64
CA GLN A 232 8.54 -24.56 -27.18
C GLN A 232 8.41 -24.51 -28.70
N THR A 233 8.04 -23.35 -29.22
CA THR A 233 8.07 -23.09 -30.67
C THR A 233 9.36 -22.37 -31.01
N GLY A 234 10.08 -22.88 -32.02
CA GLY A 234 11.40 -22.36 -32.40
C GLY A 234 12.54 -23.13 -31.74
N ALA A 235 13.73 -22.53 -31.72
CA ALA A 235 14.94 -23.19 -31.26
C ALA A 235 15.07 -23.17 -29.73
N PHE A 236 15.49 -24.31 -29.16
CA PHE A 236 16.08 -24.38 -27.84
C PHE A 236 17.59 -24.40 -27.99
N ASN A 237 18.25 -23.29 -27.65
CA ASN A 237 19.70 -23.18 -27.77
C ASN A 237 20.31 -23.10 -26.37
N ILE A 238 21.15 -24.08 -26.04
CA ILE A 238 21.99 -24.04 -24.85
C ILE A 238 23.43 -23.96 -25.32
N VAL A 239 24.11 -22.87 -24.96
CA VAL A 239 25.55 -22.73 -25.15
C VAL A 239 26.23 -23.11 -23.85
N GLY A 240 26.91 -24.25 -23.86
CA GLY A 240 27.49 -24.86 -22.66
C GLY A 240 26.99 -26.30 -22.48
N SER A 241 26.85 -26.73 -21.23
CA SER A 241 26.44 -28.09 -20.88
C SER A 241 25.09 -28.12 -20.18
N ILE A 242 24.31 -29.17 -20.44
CA ILE A 242 23.22 -29.61 -19.57
C ILE A 242 23.80 -30.69 -18.64
N GLY A 243 23.81 -30.46 -17.34
CA GLY A 243 24.21 -31.44 -16.33
C GLY A 243 23.00 -32.02 -15.62
N LEU A 244 22.84 -33.34 -15.64
CA LEU A 244 21.77 -34.06 -14.93
C LEU A 244 22.40 -35.16 -14.08
N THR A 245 22.26 -35.07 -12.76
CA THR A 245 22.78 -36.08 -11.83
C THR A 245 21.77 -37.21 -11.55
N GLY A 246 20.49 -36.93 -11.74
CA GLY A 246 19.39 -37.90 -11.64
C GLY A 246 18.93 -38.40 -13.01
N PRO A 247 18.08 -39.45 -13.05
CA PRO A 247 17.56 -39.98 -14.29
C PRO A 247 16.60 -38.98 -14.98
N ILE A 248 16.59 -39.01 -16.31
CA ILE A 248 15.48 -38.46 -17.09
C ILE A 248 14.45 -39.58 -17.23
N THR A 249 13.28 -39.41 -16.62
CA THR A 249 12.19 -40.40 -16.72
C THR A 249 11.05 -39.83 -17.55
N ALA A 250 10.84 -40.39 -18.75
CA ALA A 250 9.64 -40.14 -19.53
C ALA A 250 8.58 -41.20 -19.17
N VAL A 251 7.55 -40.82 -18.43
CA VAL A 251 6.40 -41.70 -18.13
C VAL A 251 5.21 -41.23 -18.94
N ALA A 252 4.82 -41.98 -19.96
CA ALA A 252 3.59 -41.72 -20.70
C ALA A 252 2.38 -42.33 -19.95
N ALA A 253 1.20 -41.72 -20.11
CA ALA A 253 -0.07 -42.27 -19.58
C ALA A 253 -0.51 -43.57 -20.29
N ALA A 254 0.13 -43.91 -21.42
CA ALA A 254 -0.01 -45.16 -22.16
C ALA A 254 1.41 -45.72 -22.47
N PRO A 255 1.56 -47.01 -22.84
CA PRO A 255 2.87 -47.61 -23.06
C PRO A 255 3.68 -46.85 -24.12
N GLY A 256 4.87 -46.36 -23.76
CA GLY A 256 5.79 -45.68 -24.68
C GLY A 256 6.22 -44.28 -24.25
N GLY A 257 6.78 -44.11 -23.05
CA GLY A 257 7.49 -42.86 -22.74
C GLY A 257 8.85 -42.85 -23.44
N PHE A 258 8.97 -42.12 -24.56
CA PHE A 258 10.23 -41.99 -25.31
C PHE A 258 10.51 -40.52 -25.63
N ALA A 259 11.78 -40.13 -25.65
CA ALA A 259 12.22 -38.88 -26.25
C ALA A 259 12.19 -39.05 -27.78
N VAL A 260 11.39 -38.24 -28.47
CA VAL A 260 11.29 -38.26 -29.94
C VAL A 260 12.15 -37.17 -30.53
N PHE A 261 12.95 -37.55 -31.53
CA PHE A 261 13.61 -36.60 -32.43
C PHE A 261 13.08 -36.88 -33.84
N ASP A 262 12.15 -36.04 -34.32
CA ASP A 262 11.51 -36.22 -35.64
C ASP A 262 12.46 -36.05 -36.83
N SER A 263 13.68 -35.56 -36.57
CA SER A 263 14.72 -35.35 -37.57
C SER A 263 16.02 -36.02 -37.12
N LYS A 264 17.14 -35.30 -37.06
CA LYS A 264 18.45 -35.86 -36.71
C LYS A 264 18.78 -35.54 -35.26
N MET A 265 19.22 -36.55 -34.53
CA MET A 265 20.02 -36.34 -33.32
C MET A 265 21.50 -36.36 -33.73
N TYR A 266 22.24 -35.31 -33.39
CA TYR A 266 23.68 -35.25 -33.62
C TYR A 266 24.40 -35.29 -32.27
N VAL A 267 25.27 -36.28 -32.10
CA VAL A 267 26.12 -36.44 -30.92
C VAL A 267 27.57 -36.41 -31.42
N SER A 268 28.33 -35.38 -31.00
CA SER A 268 29.73 -35.19 -31.41
C SER A 268 30.73 -36.00 -30.56
N GLY A 269 30.25 -36.71 -29.55
CA GLY A 269 31.03 -37.59 -28.68
C GLY A 269 30.37 -38.95 -28.51
N ASP A 270 30.66 -39.60 -27.38
CA ASP A 270 30.20 -40.96 -27.13
C ASP A 270 28.72 -40.99 -26.71
N MET A 271 28.04 -42.05 -27.14
CA MET A 271 26.73 -42.45 -26.62
C MET A 271 26.91 -43.76 -25.86
N PHE A 272 26.52 -43.77 -24.59
CA PHE A 272 26.58 -44.96 -23.74
C PHE A 272 25.16 -45.47 -23.45
N SER A 273 24.98 -46.78 -23.57
CA SER A 273 23.81 -47.51 -23.07
C SER A 273 24.36 -48.63 -22.18
N ASP A 274 23.96 -48.66 -20.91
CA ASP A 274 24.44 -49.63 -19.93
C ASP A 274 23.31 -50.60 -19.58
N GLY A 275 23.54 -51.89 -19.78
CA GLY A 275 22.55 -52.94 -19.50
C GLY A 275 21.34 -53.01 -20.45
N ASP A 276 21.25 -52.11 -21.43
CA ASP A 276 20.08 -51.96 -22.32
C ASP A 276 20.39 -52.21 -23.80
N VAL A 277 19.33 -52.38 -24.60
CA VAL A 277 19.42 -52.64 -26.05
C VAL A 277 19.30 -51.34 -26.85
N ILE A 278 20.29 -51.06 -27.69
CA ILE A 278 20.16 -50.05 -28.75
C ILE A 278 19.56 -50.72 -29.98
N GLN A 279 18.35 -50.28 -30.37
CA GLN A 279 17.66 -50.77 -31.56
C GLN A 279 17.63 -49.69 -32.65
N THR A 280 18.04 -50.06 -33.87
CA THR A 280 17.98 -49.19 -35.06
C THR A 280 17.11 -49.83 -36.13
N VAL A 281 16.23 -49.04 -36.77
CA VAL A 281 15.46 -49.48 -37.94
C VAL A 281 16.15 -48.93 -39.18
N GLY A 282 16.85 -49.79 -39.92
CA GLY A 282 17.64 -49.40 -41.10
C GLY A 282 19.10 -49.80 -40.98
N SER A 283 19.93 -49.27 -41.87
CA SER A 283 21.37 -49.53 -41.89
C SER A 283 22.11 -48.70 -40.83
N VAL A 284 23.06 -49.34 -40.15
CA VAL A 284 24.07 -48.65 -39.35
C VAL A 284 25.28 -48.42 -40.23
N LEU A 285 25.65 -47.15 -40.43
CA LEU A 285 26.87 -46.79 -41.15
C LEU A 285 27.97 -46.44 -40.14
N ALA A 286 29.01 -47.27 -40.09
CA ALA A 286 30.23 -46.99 -39.34
C ALA A 286 31.36 -46.69 -40.33
N THR A 287 32.06 -45.58 -40.12
CA THR A 287 33.24 -45.20 -40.91
C THR A 287 34.54 -45.78 -40.35
N VAL A 288 34.46 -46.44 -39.19
CA VAL A 288 35.56 -47.10 -38.48
C VAL A 288 35.12 -48.50 -38.02
N ALA A 289 36.07 -49.32 -37.56
CA ALA A 289 35.78 -50.68 -37.09
C ALA A 289 34.74 -50.67 -35.94
N VAL A 290 33.70 -51.48 -36.08
CA VAL A 290 32.73 -51.74 -35.01
C VAL A 290 33.22 -52.93 -34.19
N ASN A 291 33.30 -52.76 -32.88
CA ASN A 291 33.71 -53.81 -31.95
C ASN A 291 32.53 -54.20 -31.07
N VAL A 292 32.37 -55.51 -30.83
CA VAL A 292 31.44 -56.07 -29.85
C VAL A 292 32.28 -56.79 -28.80
N GLY A 293 32.55 -56.11 -27.68
CA GLY A 293 33.55 -56.55 -26.72
C GLY A 293 34.96 -56.53 -27.32
N SER A 294 35.67 -57.66 -27.25
CA SER A 294 37.01 -57.82 -27.85
C SER A 294 37.01 -58.24 -29.33
N ILE A 295 35.83 -58.43 -29.92
CA ILE A 295 35.67 -58.94 -31.29
C ILE A 295 35.33 -57.77 -32.23
N GLY A 296 36.22 -57.49 -33.19
CA GLY A 296 35.96 -56.51 -34.24
C GLY A 296 35.27 -57.14 -35.44
N LEU A 297 34.33 -56.43 -36.06
CA LEU A 297 33.68 -56.86 -37.31
C LEU A 297 34.66 -56.90 -38.50
N THR A 298 35.77 -56.16 -38.44
CA THR A 298 36.79 -56.14 -39.49
C THR A 298 37.64 -57.41 -39.54
N PHE A 299 37.91 -58.03 -38.38
CA PHE A 299 38.68 -59.28 -38.29
C PHE A 299 38.13 -60.13 -37.14
N HIS A 300 37.47 -61.23 -37.49
CA HIS A 300 37.03 -62.24 -36.53
C HIS A 300 37.22 -63.65 -37.10
N THR A 301 37.42 -64.62 -36.21
CA THR A 301 37.61 -66.03 -36.57
C THR A 301 36.36 -66.82 -36.23
N HIS A 302 35.79 -67.54 -37.19
CA HIS A 302 34.69 -68.48 -36.95
C HIS A 302 35.27 -69.82 -36.46
N THR A 303 34.99 -70.22 -35.22
CA THR A 303 35.34 -71.55 -34.74
C THR A 303 34.29 -72.56 -35.22
N GLY A 304 34.70 -73.51 -36.08
CA GLY A 304 33.81 -74.53 -36.64
C GLY A 304 33.84 -74.66 -38.17
N VAL A 305 34.66 -73.87 -38.87
CA VAL A 305 34.88 -74.06 -40.31
C VAL A 305 35.92 -75.17 -40.50
N THR A 306 35.47 -76.41 -40.72
CA THR A 306 36.34 -77.49 -41.18
C THR A 306 36.79 -77.17 -42.61
N SER A 307 38.10 -77.16 -42.88
CA SER A 307 38.65 -76.95 -44.21
C SER A 307 38.21 -78.07 -45.16
N GLY A 308 37.13 -77.84 -45.92
CA GLY A 308 36.77 -78.64 -47.09
C GLY A 308 37.40 -78.04 -48.36
N PRO A 309 37.68 -78.85 -49.40
CA PRO A 309 38.24 -78.35 -50.65
C PRO A 309 37.32 -77.27 -51.23
N ASN A 310 37.87 -76.06 -51.28
CA ASN A 310 37.26 -74.79 -51.68
C ASN A 310 36.22 -74.94 -52.80
N ASN A 311 34.94 -74.84 -52.47
CA ASN A 311 33.91 -74.59 -53.48
C ASN A 311 32.70 -73.81 -52.95
N THR A 312 32.89 -72.94 -51.96
CA THR A 312 31.91 -71.88 -51.71
C THR A 312 32.05 -70.84 -52.81
N GLY A 313 31.07 -70.80 -53.71
CA GLY A 313 30.97 -69.79 -54.77
C GLY A 313 30.91 -68.36 -54.19
N PRO A 314 31.13 -67.34 -55.05
CA PRO A 314 31.19 -65.96 -54.62
C PRO A 314 29.92 -65.59 -53.83
N PRO A 315 30.05 -64.78 -52.77
CA PRO A 315 28.89 -64.41 -51.95
C PRO A 315 27.86 -63.72 -52.86
N VAL A 316 26.63 -64.24 -52.88
CA VAL A 316 25.48 -63.57 -53.52
C VAL A 316 25.18 -62.25 -52.83
#